data_AF-E0TFR1-F1
#
_entry.id   AF-E0TFR1-F1
#
_cell.length_a   1.000
_cell.length_b   1.000
_cell.length_c   1.000
_cell.angle_alpha   90.00
_cell.angle_beta   90.00
_cell.angle_gamma   90.00
#
_symmetry.space_group_name_H-M   'P 1'
#
loop_
_entity.id
_entity.type
_entity.pdbx_description
1 polymer ?
#
loop_
_entity_poly.entity_id
_entity_poly.type
_entity_poly.pdbx_seq_one_letter_code
_entity_poly.pdbx_strand_id
1 'polypeptide(L)'
;MNTLLVSVAALAAWQGKPMFSVDDAAYCAAVYAFTLDAMSRAENVPVAKQRETTEGLAKWEYELSAAGEDLATAALQGRADRAVAEVRQQMPNGVGAEAAAARGTFLLESSAQCDAQLTAAYGVSEHPIVPFLRKAQVEVAPGTEGRGLR
;
A
#
# COMPACT_ATOMS: atom_id res chain seq x y z
N MET A 1 8.77 -37.79 6.58
CA MET A 1 7.76 -36.73 6.41
C MET A 1 8.28 -35.49 7.12
N ASN A 2 8.84 -34.54 6.38
CA ASN A 2 9.45 -33.32 6.93
C ASN A 2 8.41 -32.21 6.85
N THR A 3 7.68 -31.98 7.95
CA THR A 3 6.77 -30.86 8.06
C THR A 3 7.60 -29.60 8.26
N LEU A 4 7.66 -28.77 7.23
CA LEU A 4 8.11 -27.38 7.28
C LEU A 4 7.18 -26.62 8.25
N LEU A 5 7.51 -26.68 9.53
CA LEU A 5 7.14 -25.65 10.49
C LEU A 5 8.00 -24.42 10.18
N VAL A 6 7.67 -23.72 9.09
CA VAL A 6 8.02 -22.30 9.01
C VAL A 6 7.13 -21.65 10.06
N SER A 7 7.70 -21.55 11.25
CA SER A 7 7.06 -21.07 12.45
C SER A 7 6.31 -19.77 12.16
N VAL A 8 5.03 -19.75 12.50
CA VAL A 8 4.21 -18.54 12.68
C VAL A 8 4.92 -17.51 13.60
N ALA A 9 5.96 -17.93 14.32
CA ALA A 9 6.89 -17.09 15.08
C ALA A 9 7.75 -16.11 14.26
N ALA A 10 7.84 -16.22 12.92
CA ALA A 10 8.58 -15.23 12.12
C ALA A 10 7.82 -13.90 11.90
N LEU A 11 6.54 -13.83 12.31
CA LEU A 11 5.72 -12.62 12.33
C LEU A 11 5.60 -12.01 13.74
N ALA A 12 6.19 -12.64 14.75
CA ALA A 12 6.19 -12.12 16.11
C ALA A 12 7.32 -11.08 16.29
N ALA A 13 6.93 -9.89 16.75
CA ALA A 13 7.77 -8.78 17.23
C ALA A 13 8.30 -7.79 16.18
N TRP A 14 7.40 -7.01 15.58
CA TRP A 14 7.72 -5.64 15.16
C TRP A 14 7.14 -4.67 16.19
N GLN A 15 7.89 -4.42 17.27
CA GLN A 15 7.50 -3.55 18.40
C GLN A 15 7.56 -2.04 18.07
N GLY A 16 7.12 -1.64 16.88
CA GLY A 16 6.85 -0.24 16.60
C GLY A 16 5.45 0.08 17.09
N LYS A 17 5.30 1.05 18.01
CA LYS A 17 3.97 1.64 18.21
C LYS A 17 3.50 2.20 16.86
N PRO A 18 2.23 2.03 16.48
CA PRO A 18 1.71 2.60 15.25
C PRO A 18 1.95 4.11 15.24
N MET A 19 2.44 4.64 14.12
CA MET A 19 2.68 6.08 13.99
C MET A 19 1.39 6.83 13.61
N PHE A 20 0.39 6.10 13.13
CA PHE A 20 -0.87 6.63 12.64
C PHE A 20 -2.07 5.94 13.29
N SER A 21 -3.23 6.60 13.23
CA SER A 21 -4.49 5.97 13.61
C SER A 21 -4.91 4.92 12.57
N VAL A 22 -5.77 3.98 12.99
CA VAL A 22 -6.38 2.99 12.07
C VAL A 22 -7.13 3.69 10.93
N ASP A 23 -7.80 4.81 11.22
CA ASP A 23 -8.59 5.54 10.21
C ASP A 23 -7.69 6.25 9.20
N ASP A 24 -6.61 6.92 9.64
CA ASP A 24 -5.66 7.58 8.74
C ASP A 24 -4.94 6.55 7.85
N ALA A 25 -4.50 5.44 8.44
CA ALA A 25 -3.83 4.38 7.71
C ALA A 25 -4.76 3.70 6.70
N ALA A 26 -6.02 3.45 7.06
CA ALA A 26 -7.03 2.91 6.15
C ALA A 26 -7.32 3.86 4.99
N TYR A 27 -7.47 5.17 5.27
CA TYR A 27 -7.70 6.18 4.25
C TYR A 27 -6.54 6.22 3.25
N CYS A 28 -5.30 6.35 3.74
CA CYS A 28 -4.15 6.42 2.86
C CYS A 28 -3.90 5.12 2.09
N ALA A 29 -4.11 3.94 2.69
CA ALA A 29 -4.06 2.67 1.97
C ALA A 29 -5.11 2.64 0.84
N ALA A 30 -6.34 3.10 1.09
CA ALA A 30 -7.38 3.18 0.06
C ALA A 30 -7.00 4.13 -1.08
N VAL A 31 -6.45 5.32 -0.78
CA VAL A 31 -5.95 6.27 -1.79
C VAL A 31 -4.91 5.61 -2.69
N TYR A 32 -3.90 4.96 -2.13
CA TYR A 32 -2.86 4.28 -2.91
C TYR A 32 -3.42 3.11 -3.73
N ALA A 33 -4.36 2.33 -3.19
CA ALA A 33 -5.02 1.25 -3.92
C ALA A 33 -5.79 1.77 -5.15
N PHE A 34 -6.53 2.88 -5.01
CA PHE A 34 -7.20 3.52 -6.16
C PHE A 34 -6.21 4.10 -7.17
N THR A 35 -5.11 4.69 -6.70
CA THR A 35 -4.04 5.21 -7.58
C THR A 35 -3.42 4.08 -8.40
N LEU A 36 -3.14 2.92 -7.78
CA LEU A 36 -2.64 1.73 -8.49
C LEU A 36 -3.65 1.17 -9.49
N ASP A 37 -4.93 1.04 -9.13
CA ASP A 37 -5.97 0.59 -10.06
C ASP A 37 -6.05 1.54 -11.27
N ALA A 38 -6.03 2.85 -11.05
CA ALA A 38 -6.01 3.85 -12.12
C ALA A 38 -4.76 3.73 -13.01
N MET A 39 -3.59 3.52 -12.41
CA MET A 39 -2.33 3.33 -13.14
C MET A 39 -2.31 2.05 -13.98
N SER A 40 -2.90 0.96 -13.46
CA SER A 40 -2.94 -0.34 -14.16
C SER A 40 -3.75 -0.32 -15.46
N ARG A 41 -4.68 0.64 -15.58
CA ARG A 41 -5.55 0.83 -16.75
C ARG A 41 -5.02 1.89 -17.72
N ALA A 42 -3.94 2.57 -17.38
CA ALA A 42 -3.35 3.63 -18.18
C ALA A 42 -2.18 3.09 -19.03
N GLU A 43 -2.16 3.46 -20.31
CA GLU A 43 -1.25 2.86 -21.30
C GLU A 43 0.23 3.26 -21.14
N ASN A 44 0.54 4.36 -20.44
CA ASN A 44 1.87 4.97 -20.43
C ASN A 44 2.37 5.38 -19.04
N VAL A 45 2.03 4.62 -17.99
CA VAL A 45 2.55 4.90 -16.64
C VAL A 45 3.99 4.41 -16.53
N PRO A 46 4.96 5.27 -16.15
CA PRO A 46 6.33 4.83 -15.91
C PRO A 46 6.40 3.73 -14.85
N VAL A 47 7.14 2.64 -15.13
CA VAL A 47 7.35 1.52 -14.18
C VAL A 47 7.87 2.01 -12.83
N ALA A 48 8.77 3.00 -12.84
CA ALA A 48 9.28 3.60 -11.60
C ALA A 48 8.16 4.21 -10.75
N LYS A 49 7.17 4.86 -11.37
CA LYS A 49 6.05 5.48 -10.66
C LYS A 49 5.06 4.43 -10.14
N GLN A 50 4.81 3.37 -10.89
CA GLN A 50 4.03 2.23 -10.40
C GLN A 50 4.70 1.61 -9.17
N ARG A 51 6.03 1.38 -9.21
CA ARG A 51 6.78 0.84 -8.08
C ARG A 51 6.72 1.75 -6.86
N GLU A 52 6.94 3.06 -7.02
CA GLU A 52 6.81 4.04 -5.94
C GLU A 52 5.43 3.97 -5.28
N THR A 53 4.37 3.85 -6.09
CA THR A 53 2.99 3.76 -5.61
C THR A 53 2.72 2.44 -4.90
N THR A 54 3.25 1.32 -5.40
CA THR A 54 3.18 0.02 -4.73
C THR A 54 3.91 0.02 -3.39
N GLU A 55 5.09 0.65 -3.33
CA GLU A 55 5.83 0.80 -2.07
C GLU A 55 5.06 1.70 -1.08
N GLY A 56 4.41 2.76 -1.56
CA GLY A 56 3.53 3.59 -0.74
C GLY A 56 2.34 2.82 -0.16
N LEU A 57 1.65 2.01 -0.97
CA LEU A 57 0.58 1.14 -0.49
C LEU A 57 1.08 0.21 0.62
N ALA A 58 2.19 -0.49 0.40
CA ALA A 58 2.74 -1.44 1.37
C ALA A 58 3.13 -0.79 2.71
N LYS A 59 3.61 0.47 2.69
CA LYS A 59 3.86 1.25 3.92
C LYS A 59 2.55 1.49 4.68
N TRP A 60 1.50 1.93 3.99
CA TRP A 60 0.21 2.20 4.63
C TRP A 60 -0.54 0.94 5.08
N GLU A 61 -0.41 -0.18 4.37
CA GLU A 61 -0.93 -1.48 4.83
C GLU A 61 -0.21 -1.97 6.09
N TYR A 62 1.09 -1.71 6.20
CA TYR A 62 1.84 -1.97 7.42
C TYR A 62 1.31 -1.12 8.58
N GLU A 63 1.15 0.20 8.39
CA GLU A 63 0.59 1.08 9.44
C GLU A 63 -0.82 0.68 9.85
N LEU A 64 -1.65 0.28 8.89
CA LEU A 64 -3.01 -0.21 9.17
C LEU A 64 -2.97 -1.50 10.01
N SER A 65 -2.07 -2.42 9.67
CA SER A 65 -1.90 -3.67 10.41
C SER A 65 -1.36 -3.42 11.81
N ALA A 66 -0.38 -2.52 11.96
CA ALA A 66 0.20 -2.16 13.25
C ALA A 66 -0.81 -1.42 14.14
N ALA A 67 -1.57 -0.48 13.59
CA ALA A 67 -2.59 0.27 14.33
C ALA A 67 -3.80 -0.60 14.70
N GLY A 68 -4.08 -1.62 13.90
CA GLY A 68 -5.20 -2.54 14.04
C GLY A 68 -4.89 -3.84 14.77
N GLU A 69 -3.69 -4.02 15.36
CA GLU A 69 -3.22 -5.30 15.94
C GLU A 69 -4.23 -5.91 16.93
N ASP A 70 -4.86 -5.07 17.77
CA ASP A 70 -5.82 -5.49 18.79
C ASP A 70 -7.28 -5.54 18.29
N LEU A 71 -7.54 -5.17 17.03
CA LEU A 71 -8.89 -5.19 16.46
C LEU A 71 -9.24 -6.58 15.94
N ALA A 72 -10.47 -7.00 16.18
CA ALA A 72 -11.05 -8.13 15.47
C ALA A 72 -11.04 -7.86 13.96
N THR A 73 -10.77 -8.88 13.13
CA THR A 73 -10.68 -8.75 11.67
C THR A 73 -11.88 -8.05 11.05
N ALA A 74 -13.10 -8.33 11.52
CA ALA A 74 -14.31 -7.68 11.02
C ALA A 74 -14.35 -6.17 11.31
N ALA A 75 -13.78 -5.73 12.44
CA ALA A 75 -13.69 -4.32 12.78
C ALA A 75 -12.66 -3.60 11.92
N LEU A 76 -11.51 -4.24 11.65
CA LEU A 76 -10.48 -3.71 10.75
C LEU A 76 -11.01 -3.62 9.30
N GLN A 77 -11.70 -4.66 8.83
CA GLN A 77 -12.37 -4.65 7.52
C GLN A 77 -13.38 -3.51 7.42
N GLY A 78 -14.21 -3.31 8.45
CA GLY A 78 -15.17 -2.21 8.48
C GLY A 78 -14.52 -0.81 8.46
N ARG A 79 -13.27 -0.67 8.92
CA ARG A 79 -12.48 0.58 8.82
C ARG A 79 -11.99 0.78 7.38
N ALA A 80 -11.43 -0.27 6.78
CA ALA A 80 -11.01 -0.25 5.37
C ALA A 80 -12.18 0.05 4.41
N ASP A 81 -13.35 -0.58 4.63
CA ASP A 81 -14.53 -0.36 3.79
C ASP A 81 -15.03 1.09 3.87
N ARG A 82 -15.00 1.69 5.08
CA ARG A 82 -15.34 3.11 5.27
C ARG A 82 -14.34 4.03 4.56
N ALA A 83 -13.05 3.77 4.67
CA ALA A 83 -12.02 4.53 3.96
C ALA A 83 -12.21 4.45 2.43
N VAL A 84 -12.50 3.27 1.89
CA VAL A 84 -12.80 3.09 0.46
C VAL A 84 -14.04 3.89 0.05
N ALA A 85 -15.10 3.86 0.85
CA ALA A 85 -16.31 4.64 0.59
C ALA A 85 -16.04 6.16 0.63
N GLU A 86 -15.24 6.61 1.60
CA GLU A 86 -14.83 8.00 1.75
C GLU A 86 -14.03 8.50 0.55
N VAL A 87 -12.99 7.77 0.13
CA VAL A 87 -12.21 8.13 -1.06
C VAL A 87 -13.09 8.20 -2.30
N ARG A 88 -14.02 7.25 -2.48
CA ARG A 88 -15.00 7.29 -3.59
C ARG A 88 -15.93 8.51 -3.53
N GLN A 89 -16.34 8.93 -2.34
CA GLN A 89 -17.22 10.08 -2.16
C GLN A 89 -16.51 11.40 -2.50
N GLN A 90 -15.24 11.51 -2.14
CA GLN A 90 -14.43 12.71 -2.41
C GLN A 90 -13.92 12.78 -3.85
N MET A 91 -13.72 11.62 -4.49
CA MET A 91 -13.19 11.53 -5.84
C MET A 91 -14.12 12.18 -6.87
N PRO A 92 -13.60 13.03 -7.77
CA PRO A 92 -14.40 13.62 -8.84
C PRO A 92 -15.16 12.60 -9.68
N ASN A 93 -16.47 12.80 -9.80
CA ASN A 93 -17.35 11.93 -10.58
C ASN A 93 -17.60 12.50 -11.98
N GLY A 94 -17.93 11.63 -12.94
CA GLY A 94 -18.25 12.02 -14.30
C GLY A 94 -17.70 11.07 -15.36
N VAL A 95 -18.06 11.34 -16.61
CA VAL A 95 -17.68 10.54 -17.79
C VAL A 95 -16.75 11.34 -18.70
N GLY A 96 -15.94 10.65 -19.50
CA GLY A 96 -15.04 11.26 -20.47
C GLY A 96 -13.67 11.66 -19.90
N ALA A 97 -12.86 12.28 -20.76
CA ALA A 97 -11.45 12.57 -20.51
C ALA A 97 -11.24 13.58 -19.38
N GLU A 98 -12.08 14.61 -19.28
CA GLU A 98 -11.99 15.64 -18.23
C GLU A 98 -12.23 15.04 -16.83
N ALA A 99 -13.27 14.22 -16.69
CA ALA A 99 -13.55 13.53 -15.44
C ALA A 99 -12.43 12.55 -15.09
N ALA A 100 -11.85 11.85 -16.07
CA ALA A 100 -10.69 10.99 -15.85
C ALA A 100 -9.45 11.78 -15.38
N ALA A 101 -9.19 12.94 -15.98
CA ALA A 101 -8.10 13.82 -15.58
C ALA A 101 -8.30 14.36 -14.16
N ALA A 102 -9.50 14.81 -13.82
CA ALA A 102 -9.83 15.29 -12.47
C ALA A 102 -9.66 14.19 -11.40
N ARG A 103 -10.08 12.96 -11.69
CA ARG A 103 -9.80 11.80 -10.82
C ARG A 103 -8.30 11.55 -10.66
N GLY A 104 -7.56 11.62 -11.77
CA GLY A 104 -6.09 11.48 -11.76
C GLY A 104 -5.43 12.52 -10.86
N THR A 105 -5.81 13.80 -10.98
CA THR A 105 -5.30 14.88 -10.12
C THR A 105 -5.62 14.62 -8.65
N PHE A 106 -6.88 14.31 -8.33
CA PHE A 106 -7.29 14.02 -6.95
C PHE A 106 -6.47 12.88 -6.32
N LEU A 107 -6.27 11.77 -7.06
CA LEU A 107 -5.53 10.61 -6.58
C LEU A 107 -4.04 10.92 -6.37
N LEU A 108 -3.43 11.66 -7.31
CA LEU A 108 -2.02 12.06 -7.20
C LEU A 108 -1.81 13.02 -6.03
N GLU A 109 -2.65 14.04 -5.87
CA GLU A 109 -2.58 14.99 -4.75
C GLU A 109 -2.81 14.29 -3.39
N SER A 110 -3.82 13.43 -3.31
CA SER A 110 -4.11 12.68 -2.07
C SER A 110 -2.96 11.72 -1.72
N SER A 111 -2.40 11.02 -2.72
CA SER A 111 -1.25 10.13 -2.48
C SER A 111 -0.01 10.90 -2.03
N ALA A 112 0.24 12.09 -2.59
CA ALA A 112 1.34 12.95 -2.17
C ALA A 112 1.16 13.48 -0.74
N GLN A 113 -0.07 13.80 -0.32
CA GLN A 113 -0.37 14.16 1.07
C GLN A 113 -0.10 13.00 2.02
N CYS A 114 -0.49 11.78 1.67
CA CYS A 114 -0.17 10.59 2.44
C CYS A 114 1.35 10.34 2.51
N ASP A 115 2.09 10.49 1.41
CA ASP A 115 3.55 10.36 1.44
C ASP A 115 4.22 11.42 2.34
N ALA A 116 3.70 12.66 2.34
CA ALA A 116 4.16 13.72 3.23
C ALA A 116 3.93 13.37 4.71
N GLN A 117 2.83 12.69 5.05
CA GLN A 117 2.58 12.20 6.42
C GLN A 117 3.61 11.15 6.84
N LEU A 118 3.90 10.17 5.97
CA LEU A 118 4.95 9.17 6.23
C LEU A 118 6.31 9.85 6.41
N THR A 119 6.65 10.80 5.55
CA THR A 119 7.90 11.56 5.63
C THR A 119 7.99 12.37 6.92
N ALA A 120 6.89 12.98 7.37
CA ALA A 120 6.86 13.72 8.62
C ALA A 120 7.02 12.81 9.85
N ALA A 121 6.40 11.63 9.83
CA ALA A 121 6.45 10.67 10.95
C ALA A 121 7.82 9.98 11.08
N TYR A 122 8.41 9.58 9.96
CA TYR A 122 9.64 8.80 9.93
C TYR A 122 10.91 9.64 9.70
N GLY A 123 10.77 10.85 9.15
CA GLY A 123 11.88 11.78 8.94
C GLY A 123 12.99 11.18 8.07
N VAL A 124 14.21 11.15 8.62
CA VAL A 124 15.38 10.52 7.98
C VAL A 124 15.45 9.01 8.20
N SER A 125 14.63 8.47 9.10
CA SER A 125 14.55 7.03 9.33
C SER A 125 13.71 6.39 8.23
N GLU A 126 14.15 5.24 7.75
CA GLU A 126 13.41 4.47 6.77
C GLU A 126 12.19 3.80 7.40
N HIS A 127 11.07 3.74 6.67
CA HIS A 127 9.86 3.06 7.15
C HIS A 127 10.13 1.56 7.40
N PRO A 128 9.64 0.97 8.51
CA PRO A 128 9.94 -0.39 8.95
C PRO A 128 9.82 -1.49 7.88
N ILE A 129 8.84 -1.35 6.97
CA ILE A 129 8.60 -2.33 5.90
C ILE A 129 9.63 -2.28 4.76
N VAL A 130 10.31 -1.15 4.52
CA VAL A 130 11.10 -0.94 3.29
C VAL A 130 12.29 -1.89 3.16
N PRO A 131 13.04 -2.24 4.23
CA PRO A 131 14.05 -3.30 4.15
C PRO A 131 13.50 -4.64 3.63
N PHE A 132 12.28 -5.00 3.99
CA PHE A 132 11.62 -6.23 3.51
C PHE A 132 11.17 -6.11 2.05
N LEU A 133 10.63 -4.96 1.66
CA LEU A 133 10.26 -4.70 0.26
C LEU A 133 11.49 -4.82 -0.64
N ARG A 134 12.63 -4.24 -0.24
CA ARG A 134 13.89 -4.38 -0.97
C ARG A 134 14.34 -5.84 -1.05
N LYS A 135 14.27 -6.59 0.05
CA LYS A 135 14.63 -8.02 0.06
C LYS A 135 13.75 -8.84 -0.89
N ALA A 136 12.44 -8.64 -0.86
CA ALA A 136 11.50 -9.33 -1.74
C ALA A 136 11.76 -9.01 -3.22
N GLN A 137 12.11 -7.76 -3.55
CA GLN A 137 12.46 -7.36 -4.92
C GLN A 137 13.77 -8.00 -5.42
N VAL A 138 14.75 -8.23 -4.52
CA VAL A 138 16.00 -8.92 -4.85
C VAL A 138 15.77 -10.42 -5.04
N GLU A 139 14.88 -11.04 -4.27
CA GLU A 139 14.54 -12.46 -4.40
C GLU A 139 13.69 -12.78 -5.64
N VAL A 140 12.92 -11.81 -6.17
CA VAL A 140 12.09 -11.95 -7.38
C VAL A 140 12.85 -11.59 -8.67
N ALA A 141 13.98 -10.88 -8.59
CA ALA A 141 14.83 -10.61 -9.75
C ALA A 141 15.55 -11.90 -10.18
N PRO A 142 15.22 -12.51 -11.33
CA PRO A 142 15.84 -13.77 -11.72
C PRO A 142 17.26 -13.50 -12.20
N GLY A 143 18.20 -14.29 -11.69
CA GLY A 143 19.08 -14.97 -12.62
C GLY A 143 18.22 -15.64 -13.70
N THR A 144 18.43 -15.22 -14.94
CA THR A 144 18.19 -16.05 -16.11
C THR A 144 18.67 -17.48 -15.84
N GLU A 145 17.78 -18.45 -15.70
CA GLU A 145 18.03 -19.82 -16.17
C GLU A 145 16.74 -20.65 -16.14
N GLY A 146 16.47 -21.26 -17.29
CA GLY A 146 15.18 -21.84 -17.64
C GLY A 146 14.85 -23.17 -16.99
N ARG A 147 13.54 -23.46 -17.02
CA ARG A 147 12.85 -24.72 -17.32
C ARG A 147 11.40 -24.50 -16.87
N GLY A 148 10.49 -24.13 -17.76
CA GLY A 148 9.88 -25.08 -18.69
C GLY A 148 8.55 -25.52 -18.11
N LEU A 149 7.46 -24.86 -18.50
CA LEU A 149 6.12 -25.41 -18.39
C LEU A 149 5.60 -25.60 -19.82
N ARG A 150 5.76 -26.84 -20.28
CA ARG A 150 4.85 -27.43 -21.27
C ARG A 150 3.59 -27.85 -20.56
#